data_AF-N1SAJ5-F1
#
_entry.id   AF-N1SAJ5-F1
#
_cell.length_a   1.000
_cell.length_b   1.000
_cell.length_c   1.000
_cell.angle_alpha   90.00
_cell.angle_beta   90.00
_cell.angle_gamma   90.00
#
_symmetry.space_group_name_H-M   'P 1'
#
loop_
_entity.id
_entity.type
_entity.pdbx_description
1 polymer ?
#
loop_
_entity_poly.entity_id
_entity_poly.type
_entity_poly.pdbx_seq_one_letter_code
_entity_poly.pdbx_strand_id
1 'polypeptide(L)'
;MAGQEIHSDYKALKKATEMAKRSDTIFTICIGAGIGLNCSEFFDIVTVDEASQQTELSSPVPLVKGCSQAILVGDHVQLRPTVNQTALALDFDISLFERLYTKVKHSKGNGVLRALILDTQYPRVTKQRRDPGTIDYERAMFINCDANPSHSIVVLTPYTRQAEVLKRMLSSIPYRIEVSSIDGFQGREADVIVFVTVRCKEHREIGFLKDMRRMNVALTRAR
;
A
#
# COMPACT_ATOMS: atom_id res chain seq x y z
N MET A 1 -16.63 12.17 1.15
CA MET A 1 -17.19 13.09 2.16
C MET A 1 -16.09 13.40 3.16
N ALA A 2 -15.32 14.46 2.93
CA ALA A 2 -14.31 14.92 3.88
C ALA A 2 -14.59 16.40 4.15
N GLY A 3 -14.81 16.76 5.41
CA GLY A 3 -14.84 18.15 5.87
C GLY A 3 -16.21 18.78 6.20
N GLN A 4 -17.35 18.19 5.81
CA GLN A 4 -18.66 18.82 6.05
C GLN A 4 -19.31 18.54 7.41
N GLU A 5 -18.90 17.49 8.15
CA GLU A 5 -19.62 17.08 9.38
C GLU A 5 -19.04 17.65 10.69
N ILE A 6 -17.82 18.21 10.67
CA ILE A 6 -17.16 18.65 11.92
C ILE A 6 -17.71 20.00 12.41
N HIS A 7 -18.18 20.85 11.50
CA HIS A 7 -18.71 22.17 11.86
C HIS A 7 -20.19 22.17 12.26
N SER A 8 -20.93 21.10 12.00
CA SER A 8 -22.34 20.98 12.37
C SER A 8 -22.56 20.57 13.83
N ASP A 9 -21.58 19.92 14.47
CA ASP A 9 -21.68 19.48 15.87
C ASP A 9 -20.54 20.04 16.72
N TYR A 10 -20.79 21.21 17.31
CA TYR A 10 -19.87 21.89 18.21
C TYR A 10 -19.45 21.05 19.42
N LYS A 11 -20.33 20.16 19.93
CA LYS A 11 -20.01 19.29 21.08
C LYS A 11 -19.01 18.21 20.67
N ALA A 12 -19.22 17.59 19.51
CA ALA A 12 -18.30 16.59 18.97
C ALA A 12 -16.92 17.21 18.69
N LEU A 13 -16.88 18.41 18.09
CA LEU A 13 -15.64 19.14 17.85
C LEU A 13 -14.90 19.43 19.16
N LYS A 14 -15.58 19.94 20.19
CA LYS A 14 -14.97 20.24 21.48
C LYS A 14 -14.36 18.98 22.12
N LYS A 15 -15.10 17.87 22.11
CA LYS A 15 -14.62 16.58 22.63
C LYS A 15 -13.40 16.09 21.85
N ALA A 16 -13.40 16.22 20.52
CA ALA A 16 -12.29 15.80 19.69
C ALA A 16 -11.04 16.65 19.91
N THR A 17 -11.18 17.97 20.11
CA THR A 17 -10.07 18.85 20.51
C THR A 17 -9.48 18.46 21.85
N GLU A 18 -10.33 18.21 22.86
CA GLU A 18 -9.88 17.76 24.18
C GLU A 18 -9.18 16.41 24.11
N MET A 19 -9.67 15.50 23.26
CA MET A 19 -9.02 14.21 23.00
C MET A 19 -7.67 14.36 22.32
N ALA A 20 -7.54 15.24 21.33
CA ALA A 20 -6.27 15.49 20.65
C ALA A 20 -5.22 16.02 21.64
N LYS A 21 -5.59 17.01 22.47
CA LYS A 21 -4.68 17.64 23.46
C LYS A 21 -4.18 16.70 24.55
N ARG A 22 -4.95 15.68 24.91
CA ARG A 22 -4.54 14.68 25.92
C ARG A 22 -3.85 13.45 25.32
N SER A 23 -3.80 13.34 24.00
CA SER A 23 -3.26 12.16 23.34
C SER A 23 -1.75 12.28 23.18
N ASP A 24 -1.01 11.25 23.55
CA ASP A 24 0.44 11.18 23.32
C ASP A 24 0.78 10.91 21.84
N THR A 25 -0.18 10.42 21.06
CA THR A 25 0.00 10.08 19.65
C THR A 25 -1.29 10.32 18.87
N ILE A 26 -1.16 10.93 17.69
CA ILE A 26 -2.28 11.21 16.79
C ILE A 26 -2.02 10.53 15.45
N PHE A 27 -2.95 9.68 15.02
CA PHE A 27 -2.94 9.08 13.69
C PHE A 27 -3.79 9.90 12.73
N THR A 28 -3.21 10.28 11.59
CA THR A 28 -3.91 11.01 10.54
C THR A 28 -3.24 10.76 9.20
N ILE A 29 -3.95 11.04 8.10
CA ILE A 29 -3.33 11.10 6.77
C ILE A 29 -2.46 12.36 6.66
N CYS A 30 -1.45 12.36 5.79
CA CYS A 30 -0.49 13.47 5.69
C CYS A 30 -1.18 14.84 5.48
N ILE A 31 -2.13 14.93 4.55
CA ILE A 31 -2.91 16.16 4.33
C ILE A 31 -3.78 16.51 5.55
N GLY A 32 -4.26 15.49 6.26
CA GLY A 32 -5.05 15.59 7.48
C GLY A 32 -4.32 16.24 8.66
N ALA A 33 -2.99 16.27 8.63
CA ALA A 33 -2.20 16.99 9.63
C ALA A 33 -2.30 18.52 9.44
N GLY A 34 -2.60 18.99 8.23
CA GLY A 34 -2.71 20.42 7.90
C GLY A 34 -4.13 21.00 7.96
N ILE A 35 -5.15 20.17 8.21
CA ILE A 35 -6.56 20.58 8.19
C ILE A 35 -7.29 20.24 9.50
N GLY A 36 -8.41 20.91 9.73
CA GLY A 36 -9.30 20.64 10.87
C GLY A 36 -8.64 20.87 12.22
N LEU A 37 -8.84 19.92 13.15
CA LEU A 37 -8.32 19.98 14.52
C LEU A 37 -6.81 20.14 14.59
N ASN A 38 -6.08 19.58 13.63
CA ASN A 38 -4.63 19.55 13.65
C ASN A 38 -4.01 20.83 13.09
N CYS A 39 -4.77 21.74 12.48
CA CYS A 39 -4.24 22.98 11.87
C CYS A 39 -3.34 23.78 12.83
N SER A 40 -3.68 23.80 14.13
CA SER A 40 -2.97 24.60 15.14
C SER A 40 -2.04 23.79 16.04
N GLU A 41 -2.00 22.46 15.88
CA GLU A 41 -1.17 21.58 16.73
C GLU A 41 0.28 21.48 16.21
N PHE A 42 1.24 21.26 17.09
CA PHE A 42 2.64 21.06 16.70
C PHE A 42 3.10 19.65 17.08
N PHE A 43 3.98 19.08 16.27
CA PHE A 43 4.44 17.71 16.41
C PHE A 43 5.96 17.68 16.38
N ASP A 44 6.61 17.39 17.52
CA ASP A 44 8.06 17.28 17.61
C ASP A 44 8.59 16.07 16.84
N ILE A 45 7.86 14.94 16.90
CA ILE A 45 8.20 13.68 16.26
C ILE A 45 7.11 13.33 15.25
N VAL A 46 7.50 13.11 13.99
CA VAL A 46 6.59 12.71 12.93
C VAL A 46 7.04 11.40 12.33
N THR A 47 6.15 10.41 12.30
CA THR A 47 6.34 9.17 11.55
C THR A 47 5.39 9.15 10.35
N VAL A 48 5.92 8.92 9.16
CA VAL A 48 5.14 8.74 7.93
C VAL A 48 5.30 7.30 7.47
N ASP A 49 4.22 6.54 7.56
CA ASP A 49 4.14 5.18 7.01
C ASP A 49 3.74 5.21 5.53
N GLU A 50 4.12 4.18 4.77
CA GLU A 50 3.93 4.10 3.31
C GLU A 50 4.40 5.37 2.58
N ALA A 51 5.51 5.96 3.05
CA ALA A 51 6.04 7.23 2.56
C ALA A 51 6.42 7.20 1.07
N SER A 52 6.70 6.02 0.51
CA SER A 52 6.94 5.84 -0.93
C SER A 52 5.68 6.03 -1.78
N GLN A 53 4.49 5.83 -1.21
CA GLN A 53 3.19 6.05 -1.87
C GLN A 53 2.65 7.48 -1.70
N GLN A 54 3.31 8.33 -0.91
CA GLN A 54 2.90 9.72 -0.72
C GLN A 54 3.59 10.63 -1.74
N THR A 55 2.84 11.55 -2.35
CA THR A 55 3.44 12.57 -3.20
C THR A 55 4.40 13.45 -2.39
N GLU A 56 5.41 14.01 -3.06
CA GLU A 56 6.33 14.94 -2.40
C GLU A 56 5.61 16.16 -1.81
N LEU A 57 4.44 16.53 -2.32
CA LEU A 57 3.64 17.64 -1.79
C LEU A 57 2.89 17.29 -0.50
N SER A 58 2.54 16.02 -0.30
CA SER A 58 1.77 15.59 0.87
C SER A 58 2.66 15.27 2.07
N SER A 59 3.80 14.61 1.84
CA SER A 59 4.72 14.17 2.91
C SER A 59 5.21 15.31 3.84
N PRO A 60 5.50 16.53 3.35
CA PRO A 60 5.96 17.64 4.19
C PRO A 60 4.89 18.27 5.07
N VAL A 61 3.60 18.06 4.79
CA VAL A 61 2.50 18.70 5.54
C VAL A 61 2.62 18.48 7.05
N PRO A 62 2.82 17.25 7.57
CA PRO A 62 3.08 17.06 9.00
C PRO A 62 4.48 17.53 9.41
N LEU A 63 5.48 17.51 8.52
CA LEU A 63 6.86 17.88 8.85
C LEU A 63 7.03 19.38 9.14
N VAL A 64 6.23 20.24 8.51
CA VAL A 64 6.28 21.69 8.75
C VAL A 64 5.58 22.12 10.04
N LYS A 65 5.05 21.17 10.82
CA LYS A 65 4.31 21.41 12.07
C LYS A 65 5.24 21.43 13.29
N GLY A 66 6.45 21.97 13.15
CA GLY A 66 7.45 22.02 14.24
C GLY A 66 8.27 20.74 14.43
N CYS A 67 8.29 19.86 13.43
CA CYS A 67 8.99 18.58 13.50
C CYS A 67 10.49 18.77 13.73
N SER A 68 11.00 18.21 14.83
CA SER A 68 12.43 18.12 15.14
C SER A 68 13.02 16.77 14.75
N GLN A 69 12.20 15.71 14.72
CA GLN A 69 12.61 14.37 14.31
C GLN A 69 11.57 13.70 13.40
N ALA A 70 11.98 13.35 12.19
CA ALA A 70 11.13 12.68 11.21
C ALA A 70 11.60 11.24 10.94
N ILE A 71 10.65 10.31 10.91
CA ILE A 71 10.86 8.91 10.52
C ILE A 71 9.98 8.65 9.29
N LEU A 72 10.60 8.36 8.15
CA LEU A 72 9.88 8.01 6.93
C LEU A 72 10.06 6.51 6.69
N VAL A 73 8.96 5.77 6.74
CA VAL A 73 8.92 4.32 6.50
C VAL A 73 8.25 4.09 5.15
N GLY A 74 8.89 3.30 4.29
CA GLY A 74 8.35 3.01 2.97
C GLY A 74 9.27 2.12 2.16
N ASP A 75 8.77 1.71 1.00
CA ASP A 75 9.51 0.87 0.06
C ASP A 75 9.50 1.48 -1.34
N HIS A 76 10.65 2.00 -1.76
CA HIS A 76 10.88 2.58 -3.08
C HIS A 76 10.76 1.58 -4.26
N VAL A 77 10.82 0.27 -3.98
CA VAL A 77 10.61 -0.80 -4.98
C VAL A 77 9.17 -1.33 -5.02
N GLN A 78 8.28 -0.80 -4.17
CA GLN A 78 6.82 -0.99 -4.26
C GLN A 78 6.17 0.23 -4.93
N LEU A 79 4.84 0.39 -4.81
CA LEU A 79 4.10 1.41 -5.55
C LEU A 79 4.53 2.82 -5.18
N ARG A 80 4.55 3.67 -6.22
CA ARG A 80 4.63 5.12 -6.13
C ARG A 80 3.23 5.73 -5.93
N PRO A 81 3.12 7.02 -5.61
CA PRO A 81 1.87 7.74 -5.57
C PRO A 81 1.16 7.68 -6.93
N THR A 82 -0.15 7.56 -6.91
CA THR A 82 -0.95 7.62 -8.13
C THR A 82 -1.10 9.08 -8.58
N VAL A 83 -0.61 9.39 -9.78
CA VAL A 83 -0.71 10.73 -10.38
C VAL A 83 -1.29 10.65 -11.80
N ASN A 84 -1.78 11.78 -12.31
CA ASN A 84 -2.24 11.86 -13.70
C ASN A 84 -1.04 11.84 -14.69
N GLN A 85 -1.31 11.64 -15.98
CA GLN A 85 -0.23 11.52 -16.98
C GLN A 85 0.65 12.77 -17.11
N THR A 86 0.05 13.96 -16.97
CA THR A 86 0.80 15.22 -17.02
C THR A 86 1.77 15.34 -15.85
N ALA A 87 1.31 14.98 -14.64
CA ALA A 87 2.12 14.97 -13.43
C ALA A 87 3.19 13.89 -13.47
N LEU A 88 2.88 12.72 -14.03
CA LEU A 88 3.84 11.65 -14.28
C LEU A 88 4.97 12.10 -15.22
N ALA A 89 4.65 12.84 -16.28
CA ALA A 89 5.64 13.39 -17.20
C ALA A 89 6.55 14.46 -16.56
N LEU A 90 6.16 14.99 -15.40
CA LEU A 90 6.91 15.95 -14.60
C LEU A 90 7.52 15.30 -13.34
N ASP A 91 7.55 13.97 -13.28
CA ASP A 91 8.11 13.18 -12.17
C ASP A 91 7.45 13.44 -10.81
N PHE A 92 6.18 13.89 -10.77
CA PHE A 92 5.45 14.08 -9.51
C PHE A 92 5.05 12.79 -8.81
N ASP A 93 5.28 11.63 -9.43
CA ASP A 93 5.19 10.32 -8.78
C ASP A 93 6.44 10.01 -7.94
N ILE A 94 7.53 10.77 -8.05
CA ILE A 94 8.67 10.60 -7.16
C ILE A 94 8.33 11.16 -5.77
N SER A 95 8.32 10.29 -4.76
CA SER A 95 8.04 10.67 -3.38
C SER A 95 9.23 11.37 -2.73
N LEU A 96 8.95 12.13 -1.66
CA LEU A 96 9.99 12.71 -0.82
C LEU A 96 10.93 11.60 -0.27
N PHE A 97 10.35 10.46 0.12
CA PHE A 97 11.08 9.29 0.58
C PHE A 97 12.08 8.79 -0.45
N GLU A 98 11.63 8.55 -1.69
CA GLU A 98 12.49 8.02 -2.75
C GLU A 98 13.62 8.99 -3.10
N ARG A 99 13.32 10.30 -3.14
CA ARG A 99 14.32 11.33 -3.40
C ARG A 99 15.37 11.41 -2.27
N LEU A 100 14.95 11.37 -1.01
CA LEU A 100 15.86 11.38 0.14
C LEU A 100 16.71 10.11 0.20
N TYR A 101 16.09 8.94 0.00
CA TYR A 101 16.78 7.65 -0.01
C TYR A 101 17.88 7.60 -1.09
N THR A 102 17.57 8.08 -2.30
CA THR A 102 18.54 8.15 -3.39
C THR A 102 19.70 9.09 -3.04
N LYS A 103 19.43 10.24 -2.42
CA LYS A 103 20.48 11.16 -1.95
C LYS A 103 21.39 10.54 -0.87
N VAL A 104 20.84 9.77 0.07
CA VAL A 104 21.63 9.05 1.08
C VAL A 104 22.57 8.05 0.43
N LYS A 105 22.10 7.27 -0.55
CA LYS A 105 22.94 6.28 -1.25
C LYS A 105 24.14 6.90 -1.94
N HIS A 106 23.99 8.10 -2.51
CA HIS A 106 25.03 8.77 -3.27
C HIS A 106 25.95 9.67 -2.43
N SER A 107 25.56 10.03 -1.21
CA SER A 107 26.35 10.90 -0.34
C SER A 107 26.92 10.10 0.83
N LYS A 108 28.24 10.08 1.03
CA LYS A 108 28.84 9.63 2.30
C LYS A 108 28.24 10.52 3.41
N GLY A 109 27.33 9.95 4.20
CA GLY A 109 26.28 10.70 4.90
C GLY A 109 26.76 11.92 5.69
N ASN A 110 26.11 13.07 5.46
CA ASN A 110 26.02 14.10 6.49
C ASN A 110 25.13 13.52 7.59
N GLY A 111 25.62 13.43 8.83
CA GLY A 111 24.99 12.70 9.95
C GLY A 111 23.52 13.05 10.30
N VAL A 112 22.94 14.04 9.60
CA VAL A 112 21.54 14.49 9.65
C VAL A 112 20.57 13.52 8.97
N LEU A 113 20.97 12.83 7.90
CA LEU A 113 20.09 11.92 7.13
C LEU A 113 20.64 10.50 7.17
N ARG A 114 19.85 9.55 7.68
CA ARG A 114 20.22 8.13 7.78
C ARG A 114 19.16 7.27 7.10
N ALA A 115 19.61 6.30 6.31
CA ALA A 115 18.74 5.28 5.74
C ALA A 115 19.07 3.93 6.40
N LEU A 116 18.05 3.28 6.94
CA LEU A 116 18.13 1.93 7.48
C LEU A 116 17.29 1.01 6.58
N ILE A 117 17.84 -0.14 6.23
CA ILE A 117 17.12 -1.18 5.49
C ILE A 117 16.83 -2.32 6.47
N LEU A 118 15.56 -2.71 6.57
CA LEU A 118 15.17 -3.95 7.23
C LEU A 118 15.31 -5.08 6.21
N ASP A 119 16.24 -6.00 6.47
CA ASP A 119 16.61 -7.10 5.55
C ASP A 119 15.93 -8.43 5.90
N THR A 120 15.52 -8.58 7.16
CA THR A 120 14.94 -9.81 7.68
C THR A 120 13.42 -9.78 7.56
N GLN A 121 12.89 -10.62 6.67
CA GLN A 121 11.44 -10.85 6.53
C GLN A 121 11.00 -11.97 7.48
N TYR A 122 10.09 -11.67 8.41
CA TYR A 122 9.44 -12.65 9.29
C TYR A 122 8.19 -13.25 8.63
N PRO A 123 7.79 -14.48 9.02
CA PRO A 123 7.82 -15.69 8.19
C PRO A 123 6.86 -15.67 6.99
N ARG A 124 7.39 -16.07 5.83
CA ARG A 124 6.65 -16.59 4.68
C ARG A 124 6.93 -18.08 4.54
N VAL A 125 5.93 -18.91 4.26
CA VAL A 125 6.05 -20.35 4.02
C VAL A 125 6.98 -20.57 2.83
N THR A 126 8.23 -20.88 3.14
CA THR A 126 9.25 -21.27 2.17
C THR A 126 8.98 -22.69 1.69
N LYS A 127 8.18 -22.85 0.61
CA LYS A 127 8.28 -23.96 -0.35
C LYS A 127 7.30 -23.79 -1.53
N GLN A 128 7.67 -22.98 -2.51
CA GLN A 128 7.19 -23.20 -3.88
C GLN A 128 8.08 -24.31 -4.47
N ARG A 129 7.70 -25.58 -4.30
CA ARG A 129 8.34 -26.68 -5.04
C ARG A 129 8.06 -26.46 -6.53
N ARG A 130 9.08 -26.08 -7.30
CA ARG A 130 9.06 -26.20 -8.75
C ARG A 130 9.41 -27.65 -9.07
N ASP A 131 8.44 -28.43 -9.52
CA ASP A 131 8.74 -29.60 -10.34
C ASP A 131 8.89 -29.12 -11.80
N PRO A 132 10.08 -29.25 -12.42
CA PRO A 132 10.26 -28.91 -13.81
C PRO A 132 9.84 -30.11 -14.66
N GLY A 133 8.68 -30.06 -15.32
CA GLY A 133 8.43 -31.08 -16.35
C GLY A 133 7.05 -31.28 -16.95
N THR A 134 5.96 -30.67 -16.49
CA THR A 134 4.66 -30.93 -17.14
C THR A 134 3.79 -29.68 -17.16
N ILE A 135 3.58 -29.14 -18.37
CA ILE A 135 2.53 -28.17 -18.64
C ILE A 135 1.34 -28.98 -19.17
N ASP A 136 0.40 -29.32 -18.29
CA ASP A 136 -0.90 -29.89 -18.68
C ASP A 136 -1.95 -28.78 -18.64
N TYR A 137 -2.47 -28.42 -19.82
CA TYR A 137 -3.45 -27.34 -20.00
C TYR A 137 -4.91 -27.75 -19.75
N GLU A 138 -5.22 -28.96 -19.26
CA GLU A 138 -6.60 -29.47 -19.25
C GLU A 138 -7.15 -30.03 -17.92
N ARG A 139 -6.48 -29.84 -16.79
CA ARG A 139 -7.09 -30.18 -15.49
C ARG A 139 -7.36 -28.95 -14.66
N ALA A 140 -8.60 -28.45 -14.79
CA ALA A 140 -9.31 -27.86 -13.65
C ALA A 140 -9.40 -28.94 -12.57
N MET A 141 -8.31 -29.09 -11.84
CA MET A 141 -8.16 -30.02 -10.74
C MET A 141 -9.09 -29.52 -9.65
N PHE A 142 -10.21 -30.23 -9.47
CA PHE A 142 -10.92 -30.25 -8.21
C PHE A 142 -9.90 -30.59 -7.13
N ILE A 143 -9.32 -29.57 -6.51
CA ILE A 143 -8.63 -29.72 -5.25
C ILE A 143 -9.75 -30.04 -4.26
N ASN A 144 -9.86 -31.32 -3.93
CA ASN A 144 -10.56 -31.76 -2.74
C ASN A 144 -9.75 -31.19 -1.57
N CYS A 145 -10.08 -29.96 -1.21
CA CYS A 145 -9.44 -29.24 -0.13
C CYS A 145 -10.17 -29.72 1.13
N ASP A 146 -9.49 -30.52 1.95
CA ASP A 146 -9.77 -30.56 3.39
C ASP A 146 -9.55 -29.15 3.91
N ALA A 147 -10.57 -28.32 3.72
CA ALA A 147 -10.49 -26.90 3.85
C ALA A 147 -10.57 -26.59 5.34
N ASN A 148 -9.39 -26.56 5.97
CA ASN A 148 -9.28 -26.08 7.33
C ASN A 148 -9.81 -24.62 7.33
N PRO A 149 -10.91 -24.31 8.04
CA PRO A 149 -11.69 -23.09 7.84
C PRO A 149 -11.00 -21.79 8.29
N SER A 150 -9.71 -21.83 8.63
CA SER A 150 -8.93 -20.72 9.18
C SER A 150 -8.04 -19.97 8.18
N HIS A 151 -7.81 -20.48 6.97
CA HIS A 151 -6.89 -19.83 6.03
C HIS A 151 -7.59 -18.73 5.22
N SER A 152 -6.94 -17.57 5.15
CA SER A 152 -7.35 -16.43 4.35
C SER A 152 -6.96 -16.62 2.88
N ILE A 153 -7.97 -16.64 1.99
CA ILE A 153 -7.78 -16.77 0.54
C ILE A 153 -8.16 -15.44 -0.11
N VAL A 154 -7.23 -14.87 -0.89
CA VAL A 154 -7.44 -13.62 -1.63
C VAL A 154 -7.14 -13.80 -3.10
N VAL A 155 -8.07 -13.38 -3.95
CA VAL A 155 -7.88 -13.30 -5.39
C VAL A 155 -7.41 -11.89 -5.75
N LEU A 156 -6.20 -11.77 -6.28
CA LEU A 156 -5.63 -10.51 -6.74
C LEU A 156 -5.70 -10.40 -8.26
N THR A 157 -6.07 -9.23 -8.75
CA THR A 157 -6.04 -8.95 -10.19
C THR A 157 -5.47 -7.56 -10.48
N PRO A 158 -4.78 -7.35 -11.61
CA PRO A 158 -4.26 -6.03 -11.98
C PRO A 158 -5.35 -4.99 -12.28
N TYR A 159 -6.57 -5.42 -12.61
CA TYR A 159 -7.61 -4.54 -13.16
C TYR A 159 -8.81 -4.42 -12.22
N THR A 160 -9.12 -3.21 -11.75
CA THR A 160 -10.24 -2.97 -10.80
C THR A 160 -11.59 -3.45 -11.34
N ARG A 161 -11.87 -3.25 -12.64
CA ARG A 161 -13.09 -3.77 -13.27
C ARG A 161 -13.14 -5.31 -13.26
N GLN A 162 -12.00 -5.98 -13.42
CA GLN A 162 -11.95 -7.43 -13.29
C GLN A 162 -12.23 -7.84 -11.84
N ALA A 163 -11.70 -7.11 -10.87
CA ALA A 163 -11.97 -7.39 -9.46
C ALA A 163 -13.48 -7.31 -9.16
N GLU A 164 -14.18 -6.32 -9.69
CA GLU A 164 -15.65 -6.20 -9.56
C GLU A 164 -16.40 -7.39 -10.18
N VAL A 165 -16.00 -7.84 -11.36
CA VAL A 165 -16.59 -9.01 -12.02
C VAL A 165 -16.33 -10.27 -11.20
N LEU A 166 -15.09 -10.50 -10.77
CA LEU A 166 -14.71 -11.63 -9.95
C LEU A 166 -15.44 -11.63 -8.59
N LYS A 167 -15.61 -10.47 -7.95
CA LYS A 167 -16.42 -10.35 -6.73
C LYS A 167 -17.83 -10.87 -6.92
N ARG A 168 -18.49 -10.50 -8.02
CA ARG A 168 -19.86 -10.94 -8.34
C ARG A 168 -19.93 -12.42 -8.69
N MET A 169 -18.91 -12.97 -9.37
CA MET A 169 -18.87 -14.39 -9.71
C MET A 169 -18.63 -15.25 -8.48
N LEU A 170 -17.68 -14.85 -7.63
CA LEU A 170 -17.24 -15.60 -6.46
C LEU A 170 -18.17 -15.42 -5.24
N SER A 171 -19.08 -14.44 -5.25
CA SER A 171 -20.08 -14.27 -4.17
C SER A 171 -21.04 -15.44 -4.05
N SER A 172 -21.15 -16.28 -5.09
CA SER A 172 -21.96 -17.50 -5.08
C SER A 172 -21.29 -18.68 -4.35
N ILE A 173 -19.99 -18.56 -4.06
CA ILE A 173 -19.21 -19.62 -3.42
C ILE A 173 -19.38 -19.50 -1.90
N PRO A 174 -19.70 -20.60 -1.18
CA PRO A 174 -19.91 -20.58 0.28
C PRO A 174 -18.62 -20.34 1.10
N TYR A 175 -17.48 -20.14 0.43
CA TYR A 175 -16.19 -19.87 1.06
C TYR A 175 -15.92 -18.36 1.12
N ARG A 176 -15.34 -17.89 2.23
CA ARG A 176 -14.96 -16.47 2.40
C ARG A 176 -13.72 -16.15 1.56
N ILE A 177 -13.93 -15.83 0.29
CA ILE A 177 -12.88 -15.40 -0.65
C ILE A 177 -12.94 -13.89 -0.80
N GLU A 178 -11.85 -13.21 -0.47
CA GLU A 178 -11.72 -11.79 -0.78
C GLU A 178 -11.17 -11.61 -2.20
N VAL A 179 -11.62 -10.55 -2.87
CA VAL A 179 -11.10 -10.17 -4.19
C VAL A 179 -10.65 -8.71 -4.12
N SER A 180 -9.45 -8.42 -4.60
CA SER A 180 -8.94 -7.04 -4.63
C SER A 180 -8.09 -6.77 -5.87
N SER A 181 -7.86 -5.50 -6.16
CA SER A 181 -6.80 -5.11 -7.09
C SER A 181 -5.43 -5.19 -6.39
N ILE A 182 -4.34 -5.25 -7.16
CA ILE A 182 -2.98 -5.18 -6.61
C ILE A 182 -2.82 -3.91 -5.77
N ASP A 183 -3.15 -2.76 -6.36
CA ASP A 183 -2.99 -1.44 -5.73
C ASP A 183 -3.84 -1.33 -4.43
N GLY A 184 -5.04 -1.91 -4.40
CA GLY A 184 -5.91 -1.90 -3.23
C GLY A 184 -5.55 -2.92 -2.13
N PHE A 185 -4.56 -3.78 -2.35
CA PHE A 185 -4.12 -4.81 -1.41
C PHE A 185 -2.69 -4.57 -0.90
N GLN A 186 -2.10 -3.40 -1.17
CA GLN A 186 -0.81 -3.03 -0.60
C GLN A 186 -0.88 -2.93 0.92
N GLY A 187 0.21 -3.31 1.60
CA GLY A 187 0.30 -3.32 3.07
C GLY A 187 -0.46 -4.46 3.75
N ARG A 188 -1.19 -5.29 2.98
CA ARG A 188 -1.96 -6.43 3.48
C ARG A 188 -1.30 -7.75 3.08
N GLU A 189 -1.63 -8.83 3.78
CA GLU A 189 -1.14 -10.17 3.51
C GLU A 189 -2.27 -11.19 3.69
N ALA A 190 -2.14 -12.36 3.06
CA ALA A 190 -3.05 -13.50 3.22
C ALA A 190 -2.30 -14.82 3.10
N ASP A 191 -2.89 -15.90 3.62
CA ASP A 191 -2.26 -17.23 3.61
C ASP A 191 -2.18 -17.81 2.19
N VAL A 192 -3.19 -17.52 1.35
CA VAL A 192 -3.21 -17.95 -0.05
C VAL A 192 -3.58 -16.78 -0.95
N ILE A 193 -2.73 -16.50 -1.94
CA ILE A 193 -2.97 -15.51 -2.99
C ILE A 193 -3.17 -16.23 -4.33
N VAL A 194 -4.32 -16.00 -4.97
CA VAL A 194 -4.58 -16.43 -6.35
C VAL A 194 -4.45 -15.22 -7.26
N PHE A 195 -3.45 -15.21 -8.13
CA PHE A 195 -3.20 -14.08 -9.03
C PHE A 195 -3.84 -14.29 -10.41
N VAL A 196 -4.80 -13.44 -10.76
CA VAL A 196 -5.53 -13.48 -12.04
C VAL A 196 -4.99 -12.41 -12.99
N THR A 197 -4.20 -12.82 -13.96
CA THR A 197 -3.46 -11.96 -14.90
C THR A 197 -4.33 -11.30 -15.97
N VAL A 198 -5.52 -11.85 -16.25
CA VAL A 198 -6.56 -11.36 -17.19
C VAL A 198 -6.15 -11.37 -18.66
N ARG A 199 -4.98 -10.82 -19.00
CA ARG A 199 -4.57 -10.55 -20.37
C ARG A 199 -4.09 -11.83 -21.05
N CYS A 200 -4.81 -12.23 -22.10
CA CYS A 200 -4.36 -13.19 -23.10
C CYS A 200 -4.49 -12.49 -24.47
N LYS A 201 -3.37 -12.03 -25.05
CA LYS A 201 -3.34 -11.42 -26.39
C LYS A 201 -2.15 -11.96 -27.17
N GLU A 202 -2.34 -12.10 -28.49
CA GLU A 202 -1.34 -12.58 -29.44
C GLU A 202 -0.18 -11.60 -29.63
N HIS A 203 -0.46 -10.30 -29.58
CA HIS A 203 0.57 -9.27 -29.47
C HIS A 203 0.94 -9.10 -27.99
N ARG A 204 2.21 -9.35 -27.65
CA ARG A 204 2.83 -9.49 -26.30
C ARG A 204 2.74 -8.26 -25.38
N GLU A 205 1.68 -7.47 -25.44
CA GLU A 205 1.44 -6.32 -24.60
C GLU A 205 0.79 -6.72 -23.26
N ILE A 206 1.65 -6.94 -22.27
CA ILE A 206 1.26 -7.28 -20.89
C ILE A 206 0.67 -6.11 -20.10
N GLY A 207 0.74 -4.88 -20.65
CA GLY A 207 0.09 -3.68 -20.12
C GLY A 207 0.50 -3.37 -18.68
N PHE A 208 -0.48 -3.40 -17.76
CA PHE A 208 -0.32 -3.08 -16.34
C PHE A 208 0.72 -3.98 -15.63
N LEU A 209 0.99 -5.18 -16.16
CA LEU A 209 2.02 -6.10 -15.67
C LEU A 209 3.45 -5.68 -16.07
N LYS A 210 3.64 -4.66 -16.92
CA LYS A 210 4.98 -4.10 -17.22
C LYS A 210 5.58 -3.37 -16.01
N ASP A 211 4.74 -2.96 -15.06
CA ASP A 211 5.18 -2.29 -13.86
C ASP A 211 5.71 -3.31 -12.83
N MET A 212 7.04 -3.33 -12.68
CA MET A 212 7.73 -4.23 -11.75
C MET A 212 7.34 -3.98 -10.30
N ARG A 213 6.93 -2.75 -9.93
CA ARG A 213 6.52 -2.43 -8.55
C ARG A 213 5.21 -3.12 -8.19
N ARG A 214 4.27 -3.15 -9.13
CA ARG A 214 3.00 -3.88 -8.97
C ARG A 214 3.21 -5.37 -8.90
N MET A 215 4.16 -5.89 -9.67
CA MET A 215 4.56 -7.30 -9.57
C MET A 215 5.18 -7.60 -8.20
N ASN A 216 6.05 -6.73 -7.69
CA ASN A 216 6.64 -6.86 -6.36
C ASN A 216 5.56 -6.88 -5.28
N VAL A 217 4.56 -6.00 -5.36
CA VAL A 217 3.42 -6.04 -4.43
C VAL A 217 2.72 -7.39 -4.55
N ALA A 218 2.25 -7.77 -5.75
CA ALA A 218 1.48 -9.01 -5.95
C ALA A 218 2.19 -10.28 -5.44
N LEU A 219 3.50 -10.41 -5.70
CA LEU A 219 4.28 -11.59 -5.32
C LEU A 219 4.62 -11.66 -3.83
N THR A 220 4.50 -10.55 -3.09
CA THR A 220 4.91 -10.47 -1.68
C THR A 220 3.74 -10.54 -0.69
N ARG A 221 2.50 -10.74 -1.17
CA ARG A 221 1.30 -10.75 -0.33
C ARG A 221 0.97 -12.10 0.33
N ALA A 222 1.55 -13.19 -0.17
CA ALA A 222 1.30 -14.54 0.37
C ALA A 222 2.19 -14.82 1.58
N ARG A 223 1.59 -15.44 2.61
CA ARG A 223 2.28 -15.91 3.83
C ARG A 223 2.62 -17.38 3.80
#